data_AF-A0A830F699-F1
#
_entry.id   AF-A0A830F699-F1
#
_cell.length_a   1.000
_cell.length_b   1.000
_cell.length_c   1.000
_cell.angle_alpha   90.00
_cell.angle_beta   90.00
_cell.angle_gamma   90.00
#
_symmetry.space_group_name_H-M   'P 1'
#
loop_
_entity.id
_entity.type
_entity.pdbx_description
1 polymer ?
#
loop_
_entity_poly.entity_id
_entity_poly.type
_entity_poly.pdbx_seq_one_letter_code
_entity_poly.pdbx_strand_id
1 'polypeptide(L)'
;MDVYRKKQQWDAASLPDPVISPLRSYRQLMDPPTERWPVFPTFDQRTLAELVREELADRGEQSETIDKRRVEYARDLLLALDEDTRPQSIMTDGARSILQRLSEAAKIAIDHPKHDYLAPHGGRRGMGEVLVRAFGYTVAARYLDNSEDMVRERYSHIEAGELGDVATEALDRVDNSGQNFETKEM
;
A
#
# COMPACT_ATOMS: atom_id res chain seq x y z
N MET A 1 5.37 -4.09 -14.46
CA MET A 1 4.74 -2.82 -14.89
C MET A 1 5.75 -1.72 -14.66
N ASP A 2 5.73 -0.65 -15.46
CA ASP A 2 6.66 0.46 -15.27
C ASP A 2 6.00 1.56 -14.45
N VAL A 3 6.73 2.10 -13.48
CA VAL A 3 6.27 3.18 -12.59
C VAL A 3 7.26 4.32 -12.65
N TYR A 4 6.76 5.54 -12.83
CA TYR A 4 7.58 6.73 -12.75
C TYR A 4 7.92 7.03 -11.29
N ARG A 5 9.20 6.90 -10.92
CA ARG A 5 9.66 7.01 -9.52
C ARG A 5 10.14 8.41 -9.16
N LYS A 6 10.33 8.65 -7.86
CA LYS A 6 10.89 9.90 -7.29
C LYS A 6 12.22 10.33 -7.92
N LYS A 7 13.03 9.37 -8.40
CA LYS A 7 14.30 9.62 -9.13
C LYS A 7 14.08 10.16 -10.55
N GLN A 8 12.84 10.48 -10.94
CA GLN A 8 12.46 10.96 -12.28
C GLN A 8 12.80 9.96 -13.39
N GLN A 9 12.65 8.66 -13.09
CA GLN A 9 12.91 7.58 -14.04
C GLN A 9 11.77 6.56 -14.01
N TRP A 10 11.51 5.96 -15.17
CA TRP A 10 10.68 4.76 -15.27
C TRP A 10 11.46 3.57 -14.76
N ASP A 11 10.81 2.77 -13.93
CA ASP A 11 11.42 1.58 -13.36
C ASP A 11 10.38 0.48 -13.20
N ALA A 12 10.83 -0.77 -13.36
CA ALA A 12 9.97 -1.92 -13.24
C ALA A 12 9.56 -2.10 -11.77
N ALA A 13 8.25 -2.08 -11.52
CA ALA A 13 7.68 -2.53 -10.27
C ALA A 13 7.05 -3.91 -10.49
N SER A 14 7.46 -4.87 -9.67
CA SER A 14 6.78 -6.15 -9.55
C SER A 14 5.72 -6.02 -8.46
N LEU A 15 4.46 -6.28 -8.81
CA LEU A 15 3.38 -6.42 -7.84
C LEU A 15 3.15 -7.90 -7.58
N PRO A 16 2.99 -8.32 -6.32
CA PRO A 16 2.68 -9.71 -6.00
C PRO A 16 1.22 -10.02 -6.36
N ASP A 17 0.93 -11.29 -6.68
CA ASP A 17 -0.41 -11.73 -7.12
C ASP A 17 -1.56 -11.31 -6.19
N PRO A 18 -1.42 -11.34 -4.84
CA PRO A 18 -2.47 -10.86 -3.94
C PRO A 18 -2.85 -9.39 -4.13
N VAL A 19 -1.97 -8.56 -4.72
CA VAL A 19 -2.23 -7.15 -5.03
C VAL A 19 -2.78 -6.99 -6.45
N ILE A 20 -2.37 -7.84 -7.39
CA ILE A 20 -2.82 -7.76 -8.79
C ILE A 20 -4.32 -8.00 -8.90
N SER A 21 -4.87 -9.01 -8.22
CA SER A 21 -6.29 -9.34 -8.34
C SER A 21 -7.21 -8.19 -7.90
N PRO A 22 -7.04 -7.58 -6.72
CA PRO A 22 -7.83 -6.40 -6.32
C PRO A 22 -7.72 -5.22 -7.28
N LEU A 23 -6.53 -4.95 -7.84
CA LEU A 23 -6.35 -3.86 -8.80
C LEU A 23 -7.09 -4.11 -10.13
N ARG A 24 -7.12 -5.36 -10.60
CA ARG A 24 -7.89 -5.74 -11.79
C ARG A 24 -9.39 -5.59 -11.55
N SER A 25 -9.88 -6.09 -10.41
CA SER A 25 -11.29 -5.93 -10.02
C SER A 25 -11.67 -4.46 -9.89
N TYR A 26 -10.80 -3.65 -9.25
CA TYR A 26 -11.01 -2.21 -9.15
C TYR A 26 -11.08 -1.53 -10.53
N ARG A 27 -10.15 -1.85 -11.44
CA ARG A 27 -10.18 -1.31 -12.82
C ARG A 27 -11.46 -1.70 -13.54
N GLN A 28 -11.92 -2.95 -13.39
CA GLN A 28 -13.16 -3.42 -14.01
C GLN A 28 -14.40 -2.71 -13.45
N LEU A 29 -14.41 -2.44 -12.14
CA LEU A 29 -15.52 -1.71 -11.50
C LEU A 29 -15.53 -0.22 -11.86
N MET A 30 -14.35 0.39 -11.98
CA MET A 30 -14.22 1.80 -12.36
C MET A 30 -14.50 2.03 -13.84
N ASP A 31 -14.21 1.05 -14.70
CA ASP A 31 -14.32 1.10 -16.16
C ASP A 31 -13.97 2.47 -16.77
N PRO A 32 -12.73 2.96 -16.57
CA PRO A 32 -12.38 4.31 -16.97
C PRO A 32 -12.46 4.46 -18.50
N PRO A 33 -13.09 5.53 -19.02
CA PRO A 33 -13.33 5.70 -20.45
C PRO A 33 -12.04 5.86 -21.27
N THR A 34 -10.93 6.28 -20.64
CA THR A 34 -9.63 6.41 -21.30
C THR A 34 -8.46 5.99 -20.39
N GLU A 35 -7.32 5.63 -20.99
CA GLU A 35 -6.09 5.29 -20.25
C GLU A 35 -5.46 6.49 -19.50
N ARG A 36 -5.97 7.71 -19.73
CA ARG A 36 -5.49 8.93 -19.08
C ARG A 36 -6.12 9.16 -17.71
N TRP A 37 -7.06 8.32 -17.28
CA TRP A 37 -7.64 8.39 -15.96
C TRP A 37 -6.61 8.04 -14.88
N PRO A 38 -6.61 8.76 -13.73
CA PRO A 38 -5.81 8.35 -12.59
C PRO A 38 -6.13 6.92 -12.16
N VAL A 39 -5.11 6.15 -11.78
CA VAL A 39 -5.32 4.81 -11.19
C VAL A 39 -6.14 4.90 -9.91
N PHE A 40 -5.96 5.96 -9.11
CA PHE A 40 -6.79 6.24 -7.94
C PHE A 40 -7.21 7.71 -8.01
N PRO A 41 -8.38 8.03 -8.58
CA PRO A 41 -8.87 9.39 -8.61
C PRO A 41 -9.33 9.83 -7.23
N THR A 42 -9.43 11.15 -7.02
CA THR A 42 -10.05 11.69 -5.81
C THR A 42 -11.53 11.34 -5.76
N PHE A 43 -12.00 10.93 -4.59
CA PHE A 43 -13.43 10.74 -4.29
C PHE A 43 -13.99 11.87 -3.41
N ASP A 44 -13.25 12.97 -3.28
CA ASP A 44 -13.73 14.15 -2.57
C ASP A 44 -14.92 14.77 -3.30
N GLN A 45 -16.09 14.75 -2.65
CA GLN A 45 -17.34 15.18 -3.25
C GLN A 45 -17.29 16.64 -3.70
N ARG A 46 -16.64 17.51 -2.92
CA ARG A 46 -16.57 18.93 -3.24
C ARG A 46 -15.72 19.17 -4.48
N THR A 47 -14.55 18.57 -4.52
CA THR A 47 -13.62 18.65 -5.67
C THR A 47 -14.27 18.11 -6.94
N LEU A 48 -14.99 16.98 -6.86
CA LEU A 48 -15.71 16.42 -8.00
C LEU A 48 -16.89 17.30 -8.44
N ALA A 49 -17.63 17.87 -7.49
CA ALA A 49 -18.75 18.77 -7.78
C ALA A 49 -18.30 20.08 -8.44
N GLU A 50 -17.15 20.62 -8.04
CA GLU A 50 -16.52 21.80 -8.65
C GLU A 50 -16.05 21.44 -10.08
N LEU A 51 -15.28 20.35 -10.22
CA LEU A 51 -14.76 19.86 -11.50
C LEU A 51 -15.85 19.64 -12.54
N VAL A 52 -16.91 18.88 -12.21
CA VAL A 52 -17.97 18.56 -13.16
C VAL A 52 -18.71 19.82 -13.62
N ARG A 53 -18.92 20.79 -12.72
CA ARG A 53 -19.55 22.05 -13.09
C ARG A 53 -18.68 22.87 -14.03
N GLU A 54 -17.40 23.01 -13.71
CA GLU A 54 -16.45 23.77 -14.54
C GLU A 54 -16.32 23.14 -15.92
N GLU A 55 -16.06 21.84 -16.01
CA GLU A 55 -15.83 21.15 -17.28
C GLU A 55 -17.06 21.10 -18.18
N LEU A 56 -18.27 20.94 -17.63
CA LEU A 56 -19.49 20.98 -18.43
C LEU A 56 -19.86 22.41 -18.84
N ALA A 57 -19.62 23.41 -17.99
CA ALA A 57 -19.82 24.81 -18.35
C ALA A 57 -18.84 25.25 -19.45
N ASP A 58 -17.59 24.81 -19.41
CA ASP A 58 -16.58 25.06 -20.45
C ASP A 58 -16.96 24.41 -21.78
N ARG A 59 -17.73 23.32 -21.76
CA ARG A 59 -18.35 22.69 -22.95
C ARG A 59 -19.63 23.42 -23.42
N GLY A 60 -20.06 24.46 -22.72
CA GLY A 60 -21.20 25.31 -23.07
C GLY A 60 -22.53 24.93 -22.43
N GLU A 61 -22.54 24.01 -21.47
CA GLU A 61 -23.76 23.65 -20.75
C GLU A 61 -24.21 24.74 -19.77
N GLN A 62 -25.52 24.94 -19.67
CA GLN A 62 -26.12 25.90 -18.74
C GLN A 62 -26.14 25.33 -17.32
N SER A 63 -25.97 26.18 -16.30
CA SER A 63 -25.88 25.76 -14.90
C SER A 63 -27.09 24.93 -14.44
N GLU A 64 -28.31 25.28 -14.87
CA GLU A 64 -29.51 24.53 -14.51
C GLU A 64 -29.55 23.13 -15.14
N THR A 65 -28.93 22.96 -16.31
CA THR A 65 -28.81 21.65 -16.97
C THR A 65 -27.78 20.82 -16.24
N ILE A 66 -26.62 21.39 -15.92
CA ILE A 66 -25.56 20.73 -15.15
C ILE A 66 -26.09 20.24 -13.81
N ASP A 67 -26.81 21.08 -13.05
CA ASP A 67 -27.33 20.68 -11.74
C ASP A 67 -28.41 19.59 -11.85
N LYS A 68 -29.25 19.60 -12.90
CA LYS A 68 -30.19 18.49 -13.17
C LYS A 68 -29.44 17.19 -13.44
N ARG A 69 -28.44 17.22 -14.33
CA ARG A 69 -27.62 16.06 -14.64
C ARG A 69 -26.95 15.51 -13.38
N ARG A 70 -26.37 16.37 -12.54
CA ARG A 70 -25.72 15.94 -11.28
C ARG A 70 -26.66 15.20 -10.33
N VAL A 71 -27.95 15.55 -10.30
CA VAL A 71 -28.96 14.87 -9.47
C VAL A 71 -29.36 13.50 -10.01
N GLU A 72 -29.19 13.24 -11.31
CA GLU A 72 -29.46 11.93 -11.92
C GLU A 72 -28.45 10.86 -11.48
N TYR A 73 -27.26 11.27 -11.02
CA TYR A 73 -26.21 10.37 -10.56
C TYR A 73 -26.12 10.32 -9.04
N ALA A 74 -25.85 9.13 -8.50
CA ALA A 74 -25.66 8.97 -7.06
C ALA A 74 -24.43 9.72 -6.51
N ARG A 75 -23.43 9.97 -7.37
CA ARG A 75 -22.18 10.68 -7.05
C ARG A 75 -21.67 11.41 -8.29
N ASP A 76 -21.02 12.56 -8.08
CA ASP A 76 -20.39 13.32 -9.15
C ASP A 76 -19.27 12.53 -9.87
N LEU A 77 -18.65 11.54 -9.20
CA LEU A 77 -17.69 10.63 -9.84
C LEU A 77 -18.31 9.83 -11.00
N LEU A 78 -19.56 9.40 -10.87
CA LEU A 78 -20.23 8.61 -11.90
C LEU A 78 -20.56 9.47 -13.12
N LEU A 79 -21.04 10.70 -12.89
CA LEU A 79 -21.20 11.67 -13.96
C LEU A 79 -19.85 12.01 -14.61
N ALA A 80 -18.78 12.12 -13.82
CA ALA A 80 -17.45 12.36 -14.34
C ALA A 80 -16.95 11.20 -15.23
N LEU A 81 -17.27 9.95 -14.88
CA LEU A 81 -16.97 8.78 -15.72
C LEU A 81 -17.75 8.82 -17.04
N ASP A 82 -19.06 9.04 -16.98
CA ASP A 82 -19.93 9.08 -18.17
C ASP A 82 -19.55 10.21 -19.13
N GLU A 83 -19.04 11.33 -18.62
CA GLU A 83 -18.63 12.50 -19.41
C GLU A 83 -17.14 12.56 -19.76
N ASP A 84 -16.35 11.53 -19.42
CA ASP A 84 -14.88 11.53 -19.49
C ASP A 84 -14.25 12.81 -18.89
N THR A 85 -14.84 13.29 -17.79
CA THR A 85 -14.36 14.43 -17.03
C THR A 85 -13.34 13.94 -16.02
N ARG A 86 -12.05 14.07 -16.36
CA ARG A 86 -10.96 13.43 -15.61
C ARG A 86 -10.69 14.14 -14.28
N PRO A 87 -10.90 13.48 -13.13
CA PRO A 87 -10.53 14.04 -11.84
C PRO A 87 -9.02 14.01 -11.62
N GLN A 88 -8.57 14.74 -10.61
CA GLN A 88 -7.20 14.64 -10.11
C GLN A 88 -6.99 13.30 -9.39
N SER A 89 -5.73 12.84 -9.34
CA SER A 89 -5.34 11.72 -8.49
C SER A 89 -5.61 12.02 -7.01
N ILE A 90 -5.83 10.97 -6.21
CA ILE A 90 -5.92 11.11 -4.76
C ILE A 90 -4.63 11.74 -4.19
N MET A 91 -4.82 12.66 -3.26
CA MET A 91 -3.72 13.29 -2.53
C MET A 91 -3.21 12.39 -1.40
N THR A 92 -1.96 12.61 -0.98
CA THR A 92 -1.34 11.85 0.14
C THR A 92 -2.22 11.88 1.40
N ASP A 93 -2.80 13.03 1.73
CA ASP A 93 -3.66 13.17 2.90
C ASP A 93 -4.98 12.42 2.74
N GLY A 94 -5.57 12.42 1.54
CA GLY A 94 -6.73 11.60 1.22
C GLY A 94 -6.45 10.11 1.41
N ALA A 95 -5.29 9.62 0.95
CA ALA A 95 -4.86 8.24 1.18
C ALA A 95 -4.67 7.93 2.68
N ARG A 96 -4.12 8.87 3.46
CA ARG A 96 -3.98 8.73 4.91
C ARG A 96 -5.35 8.64 5.61
N SER A 97 -6.31 9.48 5.23
CA SER A 97 -7.67 9.44 5.78
C SER A 97 -8.39 8.11 5.47
N ILE A 98 -8.17 7.53 4.28
CA ILE A 98 -8.68 6.19 3.98
C ILE A 98 -8.07 5.14 4.93
N LEU A 99 -6.74 5.17 5.12
CA LEU A 99 -6.06 4.22 6.01
C LEU A 99 -6.50 4.35 7.48
N GLN A 100 -6.77 5.57 7.95
CA GLN A 100 -7.35 5.82 9.27
C GLN A 100 -8.69 5.09 9.43
N ARG A 101 -9.62 5.36 8.50
CA ARG A 101 -10.96 4.75 8.50
C ARG A 101 -10.90 3.22 8.41
N LEU A 102 -10.01 2.68 7.58
CA LEU A 102 -9.83 1.23 7.45
C LEU A 102 -9.24 0.60 8.72
N SER A 103 -8.26 1.26 9.35
CA SER A 103 -7.65 0.77 10.59
C SER A 103 -8.67 0.75 11.73
N GLU A 104 -9.48 1.81 11.83
CA GLU A 104 -10.59 1.91 12.79
C GLU A 104 -11.64 0.82 12.54
N ALA A 105 -12.11 0.67 11.29
CA ALA A 105 -13.11 -0.33 10.92
C ALA A 105 -12.62 -1.76 11.18
N ALA A 106 -11.33 -2.02 10.94
CA ALA A 106 -10.68 -3.30 11.24
C ALA A 106 -10.33 -3.48 12.72
N LYS A 107 -10.56 -2.47 13.57
CA LYS A 107 -10.25 -2.47 15.01
C LYS A 107 -8.79 -2.82 15.32
N ILE A 108 -7.88 -2.32 14.49
CA ILE A 108 -6.44 -2.58 14.66
C ILE A 108 -5.92 -1.61 15.71
N ALA A 109 -5.52 -2.13 16.87
CA ALA A 109 -4.88 -1.33 17.91
C ALA A 109 -3.43 -1.02 17.52
N ILE A 110 -3.10 0.27 17.44
CA ILE A 110 -1.75 0.74 17.11
C ILE A 110 -1.15 1.43 18.33
N ASP A 111 -0.14 0.81 18.91
CA ASP A 111 0.68 1.40 19.97
C ASP A 111 1.89 2.11 19.35
N HIS A 112 1.66 3.31 18.81
CA HIS A 112 2.72 4.11 18.19
C HIS A 112 2.57 5.60 18.53
N PRO A 113 3.66 6.31 18.94
CA PRO A 113 3.57 7.66 19.51
C PRO A 113 3.14 8.75 18.51
N LYS A 114 3.21 8.50 17.20
CA LYS A 114 2.89 9.49 16.16
C LYS A 114 1.61 9.21 15.37
N HIS A 115 1.14 7.97 15.37
CA HIS A 115 0.04 7.54 14.51
C HIS A 115 -0.78 6.51 15.27
N ASP A 116 -2.09 6.71 15.31
CA ASP A 116 -3.11 5.82 15.89
C ASP A 116 -3.74 4.89 14.84
N TYR A 117 -3.15 4.82 13.64
CA TYR A 117 -3.59 4.01 12.51
C TYR A 117 -2.41 3.41 11.73
N LEU A 118 -2.69 2.44 10.86
CA LEU A 118 -1.69 1.89 9.93
C LEU A 118 -1.31 2.91 8.85
N ALA A 119 -0.37 3.79 9.18
CA ALA A 119 0.17 4.77 8.24
C ALA A 119 0.90 4.09 7.07
N PRO A 120 1.02 4.74 5.89
CA PRO A 120 1.69 4.14 4.71
C PRO A 120 3.09 3.61 5.00
N HIS A 121 3.87 4.33 5.81
CA HIS A 121 5.20 3.92 6.23
C HIS A 121 5.16 2.63 7.06
N GLY A 122 4.15 2.43 7.90
CA GLY A 122 3.94 1.20 8.68
C GLY A 122 3.66 0.01 7.77
N GLY A 123 2.79 0.16 6.77
CA GLY A 123 2.55 -0.88 5.76
C GLY A 123 3.82 -1.26 4.99
N ARG A 124 4.63 -0.26 4.59
CA ARG A 124 5.94 -0.51 3.96
C ARG A 124 6.91 -1.25 4.89
N ARG A 125 6.92 -0.92 6.18
CA ARG A 125 7.79 -1.58 7.17
C ARG A 125 7.39 -3.03 7.40
N GLY A 126 6.10 -3.30 7.59
CA GLY A 126 5.60 -4.67 7.77
C GLY A 126 5.91 -5.56 6.56
N MET A 127 5.67 -5.07 5.34
CA MET A 127 6.03 -5.83 4.13
C MET A 127 7.55 -6.02 4.01
N GLY A 128 8.34 -5.01 4.36
CA GLY A 128 9.79 -5.11 4.36
C GLY A 128 10.31 -6.17 5.33
N GLU A 129 9.74 -6.24 6.54
CA GLU A 129 10.05 -7.29 7.51
C GLU A 129 9.68 -8.69 7.00
N VAL A 130 8.48 -8.86 6.42
CA VAL A 130 8.08 -10.14 5.79
C VAL A 130 9.09 -10.57 4.74
N LEU A 131 9.57 -9.65 3.90
CA LEU A 131 10.54 -9.95 2.85
C LEU A 131 11.93 -10.28 3.41
N VAL A 132 12.39 -9.59 4.46
CA VAL A 132 13.66 -9.90 5.12
C VAL A 132 13.60 -11.30 5.74
N ARG A 133 12.54 -11.63 6.48
CA ARG A 133 12.36 -12.96 7.09
C ARG A 133 12.25 -14.08 6.04
N ALA A 134 11.55 -13.83 4.93
CA ALA A 134 11.30 -14.86 3.92
C ALA A 134 12.46 -15.07 2.93
N PHE A 135 13.20 -14.01 2.59
CA PHE A 135 14.17 -14.02 1.48
C PHE A 135 15.52 -13.38 1.80
N GLY A 136 15.72 -12.91 3.02
CA GLY A 136 16.93 -12.22 3.46
C GLY A 136 17.05 -10.76 2.97
N TYR A 137 18.06 -10.08 3.49
CA TYR A 137 18.28 -8.64 3.31
C TYR A 137 18.46 -8.21 1.85
N THR A 138 19.21 -8.97 1.05
CA THR A 138 19.53 -8.61 -0.35
C THR A 138 18.29 -8.55 -1.23
N VAL A 139 17.39 -9.54 -1.13
CA VAL A 139 16.15 -9.58 -1.92
C VAL A 139 15.17 -8.51 -1.43
N ALA A 140 15.03 -8.33 -0.12
CA ALA A 140 14.20 -7.28 0.46
C ALA A 140 14.66 -5.87 0.03
N ALA A 141 15.97 -5.62 -0.03
CA ALA A 141 16.54 -4.36 -0.47
C ALA A 141 16.19 -4.01 -1.91
N ARG A 142 16.31 -5.00 -2.82
CA ARG A 142 15.90 -4.83 -4.23
C ARG A 142 14.40 -4.53 -4.34
N TYR A 143 13.56 -5.28 -3.64
CA TYR A 143 12.10 -5.06 -3.68
C TYR A 143 11.70 -3.69 -3.15
N LEU A 144 12.34 -3.23 -2.07
CA LEU A 144 12.04 -1.94 -1.45
C LEU A 144 12.71 -0.74 -2.14
N ASP A 145 13.52 -0.93 -3.19
CA ASP A 145 14.37 0.11 -3.82
C ASP A 145 15.23 0.86 -2.78
N ASN A 146 15.99 0.12 -1.97
CA ASN A 146 16.99 0.64 -1.03
C ASN A 146 18.31 -0.14 -1.15
N SER A 147 19.41 0.38 -0.59
CA SER A 147 20.64 -0.41 -0.43
C SER A 147 20.47 -1.48 0.65
N GLU A 148 21.22 -2.57 0.54
CA GLU A 148 21.21 -3.65 1.53
C GLU A 148 21.61 -3.14 2.92
N ASP A 149 22.67 -2.31 3.01
CA ASP A 149 23.12 -1.71 4.27
C ASP A 149 22.00 -0.95 4.98
N MET A 150 21.22 -0.15 4.22
CA MET A 150 20.08 0.58 4.77
C MET A 150 18.96 -0.35 5.26
N VAL A 151 18.76 -1.50 4.60
CA VAL A 151 17.76 -2.49 5.05
C VAL A 151 18.27 -3.23 6.29
N ARG A 152 19.56 -3.61 6.34
CA ARG A 152 20.19 -4.22 7.51
C ARG A 152 20.10 -3.33 8.73
N GLU A 153 20.45 -2.04 8.59
CA GLU A 153 20.31 -1.08 9.68
C GLU A 153 18.86 -1.02 10.20
N ARG A 154 17.91 -0.90 9.26
CA ARG A 154 16.48 -0.73 9.53
C ARG A 154 15.78 -1.96 10.12
N TYR A 155 16.27 -3.15 9.86
CA TYR A 155 15.68 -4.43 10.29
C TYR A 155 16.69 -5.31 11.04
N SER A 156 17.69 -4.69 11.68
CA SER A 156 18.72 -5.35 12.48
C SER A 156 18.15 -6.14 13.66
N HIS A 157 16.99 -5.74 14.17
CA HIS A 157 16.27 -6.46 15.22
C HIS A 157 15.83 -7.87 14.81
N ILE A 158 15.65 -8.13 13.51
CA ILE A 158 15.32 -9.48 13.00
C ILE A 158 16.52 -10.40 13.17
N GLU A 159 17.71 -9.94 12.77
CA GLU A 159 18.96 -10.68 12.90
C GLU A 159 19.25 -11.02 14.37
N ALA A 160 19.00 -10.10 15.30
CA ALA A 160 19.18 -10.35 16.74
C ALA A 160 18.22 -11.43 17.28
N GLY A 161 16.96 -11.46 16.82
CA GLY A 161 15.99 -12.48 17.20
C GLY A 161 16.29 -13.85 16.61
N GLU A 162 16.55 -13.91 15.30
CA GLU A 162 16.88 -15.16 14.60
C GLU A 162 18.22 -15.75 15.08
N LEU A 163 19.23 -14.93 15.36
CA LEU A 163 20.48 -15.40 15.99
C LEU A 163 20.25 -15.94 17.40
N GLY A 164 19.33 -15.36 18.16
CA GLY A 164 18.94 -15.85 19.48
C GLY A 164 18.28 -17.23 19.41
N ASP A 165 17.36 -17.43 18.47
CA ASP A 165 16.68 -18.71 18.26
C ASP A 165 17.67 -19.78 17.77
N VAL A 166 18.57 -19.43 16.84
CA VAL A 166 19.62 -20.34 16.35
C VAL A 166 20.65 -20.67 17.44
N ALA A 167 21.03 -19.70 18.27
CA ALA A 167 21.91 -19.94 19.41
C ALA A 167 21.26 -20.84 20.45
N THR A 168 19.96 -20.63 20.72
CA THR A 168 19.17 -21.49 21.62
C THR A 168 19.13 -22.92 21.08
N GLU A 169 18.82 -23.11 19.79
CA GLU A 169 18.82 -24.44 19.17
C GLU A 169 20.21 -25.11 19.19
N ALA A 170 21.28 -24.35 18.98
CA ALA A 170 22.64 -24.86 19.05
C ALA A 170 23.02 -25.29 20.47
N LEU A 171 22.64 -24.52 21.49
CA LEU A 171 22.85 -24.86 22.91
C LEU A 171 22.04 -26.11 23.30
N ASP A 172 20.77 -26.18 22.92
CA ASP A 172 19.90 -27.34 23.19
C ASP A 172 20.44 -28.64 22.56
N ARG A 173 21.07 -28.56 21.39
CA ARG A 173 21.72 -29.71 20.75
C ARG A 173 22.96 -30.16 21.51
N VAL A 174 23.76 -29.22 22.02
CA VAL A 174 24.95 -29.54 22.84
C VAL A 174 24.52 -30.18 24.16
N ASP A 175 23.54 -29.63 24.86
CA ASP A 175 23.04 -30.16 26.13
C ASP A 175 22.42 -31.56 25.98
N ASN A 176 21.64 -31.79 24.92
CA ASN A 176 21.10 -33.12 24.62
C ASN A 176 22.16 -34.15 24.18
N SER A 177 23.24 -33.69 23.53
CA SER A 177 24.37 -34.56 23.19
C SER A 177 25.28 -34.89 24.38
N GLY A 178 25.29 -34.04 25.42
CA GLY A 178 25.97 -34.30 26.70
C GLY A 178 25.30 -35.39 27.54
N GLN A 179 23.96 -35.49 27.52
CA GLN A 179 23.23 -36.51 28.27
C GLN A 179 23.37 -37.95 27.72
N ASN A 180 23.79 -38.11 26.46
CA ASN A 180 24.05 -39.43 25.86
C ASN A 180 25.40 -40.04 26.26
N PHE A 181 26.29 -39.28 26.93
CA PHE A 181 27.56 -39.81 27.44
C PHE A 181 27.47 -40.32 28.88
N GLU A 182 26.51 -39.85 29.69
CA GLU A 182 26.35 -40.30 31.09
C GLU A 182 25.60 -41.64 31.23
N THR A 183 24.90 -42.12 30.20
CA THR A 183 24.16 -43.40 30.26
C THR A 183 24.95 -44.63 29.80
N LYS A 184 26.24 -44.48 29.49
CA LYS A 184 27.12 -45.59 29.06
C LYS A 184 28.06 -46.15 30.12
N GLU A 185 28.04 -45.60 31.34
CA GLU A 185 28.68 -46.20 32.51
C GLU A 185 27.62 -46.65 33.53
N MET A 186 26.97 -47.77 33.25
CA MET A 186 26.38 -48.64 34.28
C MET A 186 26.38 -50.09 33.81
#